data_AF-A0A970H2P8-F1
#
_entry.id   AF-A0A970H2P8-F1
#
_cell.length_a   1.000
_cell.length_b   1.000
_cell.length_c   1.000
_cell.angle_alpha   90.00
_cell.angle_beta   90.00
_cell.angle_gamma   90.00
#
_symmetry.space_group_name_H-M   'P 1'
#
loop_
_entity.id
_entity.type
_entity.pdbx_description
1 polymer ?
#
loop_
_entity_poly.entity_id
_entity_poly.type
_entity_poly.pdbx_seq_one_letter_code
_entity_poly.pdbx_strand_id
1 'polypeptide(L)'
;MSRKEKITVFNPRGNPSGVFGGILPPGSDPGAIHDPFTQPTSSLEDMEKLQMAPRLDTIEGKAVYLVETGFPGSAEFMEEIAGWFSRNIPSVKTMMRSKGGAMWTDNPELWAEIKEKGDAVIIGVGG
;
A
#
# COMPACT_ATOMS: atom_id res chain seq x y z
N MET A 1 4.89 5.20 -29.11
CA MET A 1 4.01 4.77 -28.01
C MET A 1 4.28 3.31 -27.74
N SER A 2 4.74 2.93 -26.54
CA SER A 2 4.87 1.51 -26.18
C SER A 2 3.49 0.93 -25.89
N ARG A 3 3.17 -0.22 -26.48
CA ARG A 3 1.94 -0.95 -26.20
C ARG A 3 2.12 -1.64 -24.85
N LYS A 4 1.60 -1.06 -23.76
CA LYS A 4 1.59 -1.71 -22.43
C LYS A 4 1.00 -3.11 -22.59
N GLU A 5 1.79 -4.15 -22.30
CA GLU A 5 1.29 -5.51 -22.24
C GLU A 5 0.26 -5.59 -21.10
N LYS A 6 -0.99 -5.91 -21.42
CA LYS A 6 -2.08 -5.94 -20.44
C LYS A 6 -1.99 -7.23 -19.63
N ILE A 7 -1.92 -7.09 -18.30
CA ILE A 7 -2.03 -8.22 -17.38
C ILE A 7 -3.37 -8.91 -17.63
N THR A 8 -3.33 -10.20 -17.96
CA THR A 8 -4.52 -11.00 -18.23
C THR A 8 -4.74 -11.95 -17.06
N VAL A 9 -5.73 -11.64 -16.21
CA VAL A 9 -6.18 -12.55 -15.15
C VAL A 9 -7.22 -13.50 -15.71
N PHE A 10 -7.05 -14.79 -15.41
CA PHE A 10 -7.96 -15.84 -15.82
C PHE A 10 -8.82 -16.29 -14.63
N ASN A 11 -10.10 -16.59 -14.90
CA ASN A 11 -10.96 -17.27 -13.94
C ASN A 11 -10.61 -18.77 -13.84
N PRO A 12 -11.18 -19.54 -12.89
CA PRO A 12 -10.88 -20.96 -12.72
C PRO A 12 -11.19 -21.86 -13.93
N ARG A 13 -11.86 -21.34 -14.97
CA ARG A 13 -12.11 -22.05 -16.25
C ARG A 13 -11.13 -21.63 -17.35
N GLY A 14 -10.08 -20.88 -17.04
CA GLY A 14 -9.08 -20.42 -18.01
C GLY A 14 -9.56 -19.31 -18.95
N ASN A 15 -10.67 -18.63 -18.65
CA ASN A 15 -11.14 -17.49 -19.46
C ASN A 15 -10.70 -16.17 -18.83
N PRO A 16 -10.29 -15.15 -19.61
CA PRO A 16 -9.99 -13.83 -19.08
C PRO A 16 -11.16 -13.28 -18.26
N SER A 17 -10.94 -12.96 -16.99
CA SER A 17 -11.96 -12.33 -16.14
C SER A 17 -12.00 -10.82 -16.36
N GLY A 18 -10.83 -10.18 -16.41
CA GLY A 18 -10.71 -8.73 -16.26
C GLY A 18 -11.11 -8.21 -14.87
N VAL A 19 -11.35 -9.14 -13.92
CA VAL A 19 -11.78 -8.91 -12.55
C VAL A 19 -10.65 -9.33 -11.62
N PHE A 20 -10.29 -8.42 -10.71
CA PHE A 20 -9.18 -8.52 -9.76
C PHE A 20 -9.72 -8.38 -8.33
N GLY A 21 -8.95 -8.80 -7.32
CA GLY A 21 -9.29 -8.54 -5.91
C GLY A 21 -9.19 -7.05 -5.57
N GLY A 22 -10.11 -6.56 -4.74
CA GLY A 22 -10.12 -5.18 -4.20
C GLY A 22 -9.72 -5.13 -2.72
N ILE A 23 -9.73 -3.92 -2.15
CA ILE A 23 -9.55 -3.68 -0.71
C ILE A 23 -10.91 -3.61 0.00
N LEU A 24 -11.00 -4.04 1.26
CA LEU A 24 -12.23 -3.91 2.04
C LEU A 24 -12.47 -2.45 2.46
N PRO A 25 -13.72 -1.95 2.45
CA PRO A 25 -14.06 -0.66 3.04
C PRO A 25 -13.66 -0.56 4.53
N PRO A 26 -13.40 0.66 5.07
CA PRO A 26 -13.12 0.85 6.49
C PRO A 26 -14.22 0.26 7.39
N GLY A 27 -13.82 -0.43 8.45
CA GLY A 27 -14.76 -1.05 9.41
C GLY A 27 -15.43 -2.36 8.95
N SER A 28 -15.08 -2.88 7.77
CA SER A 28 -15.55 -4.21 7.33
C SER A 28 -14.97 -5.34 8.20
N ASP A 29 -15.69 -6.46 8.28
CA ASP A 29 -15.12 -7.72 8.81
C ASP A 29 -13.91 -8.14 7.95
N PRO A 30 -12.71 -8.31 8.53
CA PRO A 30 -11.53 -8.77 7.79
C PRO A 30 -11.73 -10.13 7.12
N GLY A 31 -12.59 -11.00 7.64
CA GLY A 31 -12.91 -12.29 7.04
C GLY A 31 -13.58 -12.20 5.66
N ALA A 32 -14.26 -11.09 5.37
CA ALA A 32 -14.97 -10.87 4.10
C ALA A 32 -14.05 -10.79 2.86
N ILE A 33 -12.74 -10.58 3.04
CA ILE A 33 -11.76 -10.65 1.93
C ILE A 33 -11.61 -12.07 1.37
N HIS A 34 -12.04 -13.09 2.12
CA HIS A 34 -11.97 -14.50 1.72
C HIS A 34 -13.30 -15.06 1.17
N ASP A 35 -14.38 -14.26 1.16
CA ASP A 35 -15.67 -14.70 0.61
C ASP A 35 -15.62 -14.69 -0.93
N PRO A 36 -15.72 -15.84 -1.62
CA PRO A 36 -15.59 -15.89 -3.09
C PRO A 36 -16.76 -15.24 -3.84
N PHE A 37 -17.87 -14.95 -3.16
CA PHE A 37 -19.08 -14.34 -3.73
C PHE A 37 -19.22 -12.85 -3.39
N THR A 38 -18.74 -12.41 -2.23
CA THR A 38 -18.91 -11.02 -1.76
C THR A 38 -17.62 -10.24 -1.53
N GLN A 39 -16.43 -10.83 -1.71
CA GLN A 39 -15.17 -10.09 -1.64
C GLN A 39 -15.19 -8.87 -2.60
N PRO A 40 -14.60 -7.73 -2.20
CA PRO A 40 -14.47 -6.58 -3.09
C PRO A 40 -13.67 -6.97 -4.33
N THR A 41 -14.10 -6.49 -5.49
CA THR A 41 -13.41 -6.71 -6.76
C THR A 41 -13.18 -5.39 -7.51
N SER A 42 -12.17 -5.38 -8.37
CA SER A 42 -11.75 -4.24 -9.18
C SER A 42 -11.75 -4.62 -10.66
N SER A 43 -12.05 -3.65 -11.53
CA SER A 43 -11.86 -3.79 -12.99
C SER A 43 -10.43 -3.47 -13.40
N LEU A 44 -10.04 -3.87 -14.62
CA LEU A 44 -8.78 -3.44 -15.24
C LEU A 44 -8.69 -1.91 -15.38
N GLU A 45 -9.81 -1.24 -15.70
CA GLU A 45 -9.84 0.23 -15.86
C GLU A 45 -9.52 0.94 -14.54
N ASP A 46 -10.02 0.40 -13.42
CA ASP A 46 -9.76 0.95 -12.09
C ASP A 46 -8.32 0.68 -11.65
N MET A 47 -7.77 -0.49 -11.99
CA MET A 47 -6.33 -0.74 -11.80
C MET A 47 -5.44 0.16 -12.67
N GLU A 48 -5.86 0.53 -13.89
CA GLU A 48 -5.12 1.50 -14.71
C GLU A 48 -5.07 2.90 -14.06
N LYS A 49 -6.05 3.26 -13.21
CA LYS A 49 -6.04 4.50 -12.40
C LYS A 49 -5.11 4.41 -11.18
N LEU A 50 -4.88 3.20 -10.65
CA LEU A 50 -3.98 2.93 -9.52
C LEU A 50 -2.51 2.87 -9.96
N GLN A 51 -1.94 4.02 -10.33
CA GLN A 51 -0.51 4.15 -10.60
C GLN A 51 0.28 4.33 -9.29
N MET A 52 1.49 3.75 -9.20
CA MET A 52 2.45 4.08 -8.14
C MET A 52 2.85 5.55 -8.21
N ALA A 53 3.23 6.14 -7.08
CA ALA A 53 3.79 7.49 -7.03
C ALA A 53 5.03 7.60 -7.94
N PRO A 54 5.25 8.75 -8.62
CA PRO A 54 6.47 9.00 -9.38
C PRO A 54 7.72 8.79 -8.52
N ARG A 55 8.75 8.18 -9.11
CA ARG A 55 10.02 7.97 -8.40
C ARG A 55 10.70 9.32 -8.16
N LEU A 56 11.12 9.56 -6.92
CA LEU A 56 11.97 10.70 -6.57
C LEU A 56 13.41 10.47 -7.04
N ASP A 57 14.08 11.53 -7.49
CA ASP A 57 15.51 11.49 -7.82
C ASP A 57 16.40 11.30 -6.57
N THR A 58 15.93 11.82 -5.42
CA THR A 58 16.56 11.63 -4.10
C THR A 58 15.52 11.72 -2.98
N ILE A 59 15.83 11.09 -1.84
CA ILE A 59 15.07 11.18 -0.58
C ILE A 59 15.71 12.15 0.43
N GLU A 60 16.87 12.72 0.14
CA GLU A 60 17.51 13.68 1.05
C GLU A 60 16.65 14.94 1.25
N GLY A 61 16.48 15.35 2.50
CA GLY A 61 15.61 16.48 2.87
C GLY A 61 14.11 16.18 2.89
N LYS A 62 13.70 14.96 2.49
CA LYS A 62 12.30 14.59 2.24
C LYS A 62 11.59 14.01 3.47
N ALA A 63 10.26 14.12 3.48
CA ALA A 63 9.38 13.45 4.43
C ALA A 63 9.04 12.03 3.95
N VAL A 64 9.59 11.02 4.62
CA VAL A 64 9.36 9.60 4.33
C VAL A 64 8.47 9.02 5.41
N TYR A 65 7.24 8.63 5.03
CA TYR A 65 6.33 7.94 5.94
C TYR A 65 6.72 6.47 6.08
N LEU A 66 6.79 5.99 7.32
CA LEU A 66 7.06 4.59 7.66
C LEU A 66 5.77 4.01 8.22
N VAL A 67 5.07 3.23 7.41
CA VAL A 67 3.74 2.71 7.71
C VAL A 67 3.83 1.22 8.05
N GLU A 68 3.58 0.87 9.31
CA GLU A 68 3.37 -0.52 9.72
C GLU A 68 1.88 -0.89 9.60
N THR A 69 1.54 -2.18 9.49
CA THR A 69 0.16 -2.64 9.17
C THR A 69 -0.47 -3.59 10.19
N GLY A 70 0.08 -3.63 11.41
CA GLY A 70 -0.33 -4.49 12.51
C GLY A 70 0.21 -5.92 12.41
N PHE A 71 1.14 -6.19 11.49
CA PHE A 71 1.81 -7.49 11.41
C PHE A 71 2.83 -7.62 12.56
N PRO A 72 2.93 -8.78 13.26
CA PRO A 72 3.85 -8.94 14.37
C PRO A 72 5.31 -8.60 14.00
N GLY A 73 5.95 -7.71 14.75
CA GLY A 73 7.32 -7.24 14.49
C GLY A 73 7.44 -6.09 13.47
N SER A 74 6.35 -5.66 12.82
CA SER A 74 6.42 -4.63 11.78
C SER A 74 6.63 -3.21 12.34
N ALA A 75 6.22 -2.93 13.58
CA ALA A 75 6.48 -1.66 14.23
C ALA A 75 7.97 -1.52 14.59
N GLU A 76 8.53 -2.53 15.25
CA GLU A 76 9.93 -2.61 15.66
C GLU A 76 10.88 -2.54 14.45
N PHE A 77 10.51 -3.19 13.33
CA PHE A 77 11.25 -3.08 12.09
C PHE A 77 11.23 -1.66 11.50
N MET A 78 10.11 -0.94 11.59
CA MET A 78 10.02 0.46 11.16
C MET A 78 10.79 1.41 12.09
N GLU A 79 10.87 1.12 13.39
CA GLU A 79 11.73 1.85 14.34
C GLU A 79 13.22 1.70 13.96
N GLU A 80 13.67 0.49 13.61
CA GLU A 80 15.05 0.29 13.15
C GLU A 80 15.33 0.92 11.79
N ILE A 81 14.35 0.99 10.87
CA ILE A 81 14.48 1.77 9.63
C ILE A 81 14.61 3.27 9.96
N ALA A 82 13.82 3.81 10.90
CA ALA A 82 13.92 5.20 11.33
C ALA A 82 15.29 5.49 11.96
N GLY A 83 15.75 4.60 12.83
CA GLY A 83 17.08 4.60 13.43
C GLY A 83 18.19 4.55 12.38
N TRP A 84 18.04 3.73 11.35
CA TRP A 84 19.00 3.65 10.24
C TRP A 84 19.07 4.96 9.46
N PHE A 85 17.92 5.58 9.12
CA PHE A 85 17.89 6.88 8.44
C PHE A 85 18.56 7.97 9.28
N SER A 86 18.22 8.10 10.58
CA SER A 86 18.84 9.11 11.44
C SER A 86 20.37 8.98 11.57
N ARG A 87 20.91 7.75 11.45
CA ARG A 87 22.35 7.47 11.51
C ARG A 87 23.07 7.69 10.17
N ASN A 88 22.44 7.35 9.04
CA ASN A 88 23.11 7.25 7.73
C ASN A 88 22.70 8.36 6.74
N ILE A 89 21.47 8.87 6.82
CA ILE A 89 20.92 9.92 5.96
C ILE A 89 20.08 10.89 6.81
N PRO A 90 20.71 11.65 7.75
CA PRO A 90 19.99 12.48 8.73
C PRO A 90 19.18 13.64 8.14
N SER A 91 19.29 13.90 6.82
CA SER A 91 18.43 14.84 6.10
C SER A 91 17.02 14.27 5.81
N VAL A 92 16.84 12.95 5.85
CA VAL A 92 15.54 12.29 5.72
C VAL A 92 14.73 12.48 7.01
N LYS A 93 13.49 12.97 6.86
CA LYS A 93 12.54 13.12 7.96
C LYS A 93 11.59 11.93 7.98
N THR A 94 11.76 11.03 8.94
CA THR A 94 10.93 9.82 9.06
C THR A 94 9.66 10.08 9.87
N MET A 95 8.51 9.70 9.31
CA MET A 95 7.19 9.89 9.92
C MET A 95 6.53 8.53 10.17
N MET A 96 6.63 8.01 11.39
CA MET A 96 6.05 6.70 11.73
C MET A 96 4.53 6.76 11.87
N ARG A 97 3.82 5.78 11.30
CA ARG A 97 2.37 5.62 11.39
C ARG A 97 1.99 4.14 11.49
N SER A 98 1.02 3.84 12.34
CA SER A 98 0.27 2.58 12.30
C SER A 98 -0.90 2.71 11.34
N LYS A 99 -1.05 1.79 10.39
CA LYS A 99 -2.29 1.65 9.61
C LYS A 99 -3.37 1.07 10.53
N GLY A 100 -4.19 1.94 11.11
CA GLY A 100 -5.34 1.54 11.92
C GLY A 100 -6.33 0.66 11.14
N GLY A 101 -7.03 -0.21 11.86
CA GLY A 101 -7.89 -1.25 11.29
C GLY A 101 -7.12 -2.56 11.04
N ALA A 102 -7.70 -3.46 10.24
CA ALA A 102 -7.00 -4.66 9.80
C ALA A 102 -6.11 -4.36 8.58
N MET A 103 -5.10 -5.19 8.34
CA MET A 103 -4.24 -5.06 7.14
C MET A 103 -5.04 -5.05 5.82
N TRP A 104 -6.18 -5.75 5.77
CA TRP A 104 -7.07 -5.89 4.60
C TRP A 104 -8.10 -4.75 4.39
N THR A 105 -8.34 -3.90 5.40
CA THR A 105 -9.32 -2.78 5.31
C THR A 105 -8.64 -1.48 4.92
N ASP A 106 -9.31 -0.63 4.14
CA ASP A 106 -8.77 0.66 3.73
C ASP A 106 -8.61 1.65 4.90
N ASN A 107 -7.72 2.63 4.74
CA ASN A 107 -7.48 3.71 5.71
C ASN A 107 -7.35 5.06 4.98
N PRO A 108 -8.48 5.64 4.51
CA PRO A 108 -8.47 6.84 3.67
C PRO A 108 -7.92 8.08 4.38
N GLU A 109 -8.03 8.16 5.71
CA GLU A 109 -7.49 9.27 6.51
C GLU A 109 -5.95 9.27 6.49
N LEU A 110 -5.32 8.11 6.70
CA LEU A 110 -3.87 7.95 6.60
C LEU A 110 -3.37 8.24 5.17
N TRP A 111 -4.09 7.78 4.14
CA TRP A 111 -3.72 8.05 2.75
C TRP A 111 -3.85 9.52 2.37
N ALA A 112 -4.85 10.22 2.90
CA ALA A 112 -4.98 11.66 2.76
C ALA A 112 -3.82 12.40 3.45
N GLU A 113 -3.45 12.01 4.68
CA GLU A 113 -2.31 12.59 5.39
C GLU A 113 -1.00 12.44 4.60
N ILE A 114 -0.71 11.21 4.14
CA ILE A 114 0.52 10.92 3.39
C ILE A 114 0.54 11.68 2.06
N LYS A 115 -0.60 11.81 1.37
CA LYS A 115 -0.70 12.56 0.11
C LYS A 115 -0.52 14.07 0.29
N GLU A 116 -0.89 14.62 1.45
CA GLU A 116 -0.72 16.04 1.78
C GLU A 116 0.70 16.36 2.26
N LYS A 117 1.31 15.48 3.07
CA LYS A 117 2.49 15.80 3.89
C LYS A 117 3.74 14.95 3.57
N GLY A 118 3.61 13.86 2.83
CA GLY A 118 4.69 12.94 2.51
C GLY A 118 5.24 13.15 1.09
N ASP A 119 6.58 13.08 0.96
CA ASP A 119 7.23 12.95 -0.35
C ASP A 119 7.27 11.47 -0.80
N ALA A 120 7.40 10.54 0.15
CA ALA A 120 7.47 9.10 -0.09
C ALA A 120 6.89 8.29 1.08
N VAL A 121 6.64 7.00 0.83
CA VAL A 121 6.16 6.04 1.84
C VAL A 121 6.88 4.71 1.71
N ILE A 122 7.18 4.08 2.86
CA ILE A 122 7.59 2.69 3.00
C ILE A 122 6.47 1.99 3.79
N ILE A 123 5.90 0.91 3.25
CA ILE A 123 4.77 0.19 3.87
C ILE A 123 5.21 -1.24 4.20
N GLY A 124 5.12 -1.62 5.48
CA GLY A 124 5.42 -2.95 5.99
C GLY A 124 4.19 -3.84 5.92
N VAL A 125 4.10 -4.68 4.89
CA VAL A 125 2.90 -5.48 4.55
C VAL A 125 2.90 -6.92 5.10
N GLY A 126 3.97 -7.34 5.76
CA GLY A 126 4.17 -8.70 6.29
C GLY A 126 5.62 -9.16 6.19
N GLY A 127 5.91 -10.35 6.73
CA GLY A 127 7.20 -11.04 6.67
C GLY A 127 7.03 -12.54 6.50
#